data_AF-A0A813XM20-F1
#
_entry.id   AF-A0A813XM20-F1
#
_cell.length_a   1.000
_cell.length_b   1.000
_cell.length_c   1.000
_cell.angle_alpha   90.00
_cell.angle_beta   90.00
_cell.angle_gamma   90.00
#
_symmetry.space_group_name_H-M   'P 1'
#
loop_
_entity.id
_entity.type
_entity.pdbx_description
1 polymer ?
#
loop_
_entity_poly.entity_id
_entity_poly.type
_entity_poly.pdbx_seq_one_letter_code
_entity_poly.pdbx_strand_id
1 'polypeptide(L)'
;MQTSVLQQCWINQQQRLSPTISLDCTRQSDVNSSESLFRTKSSSSTDTIKEFCAKEDNEDHSLKKRLLGHLNAKNCKVFLITAIIGAILSGIALSIVLTFYVVDRSSGTTSPTSSSTTITSTSSTSTSSSTSSSSTSTSTSTTSSSTSSTTSATTTLKICNNGDTAITFDDLSASVAVPNGYNKFDWTNGMVQAANANTSGYYTGIVSKPKSVMNPNANPLTMASVNGSLFTLYSISIAAAWYDNLNLTVIGYNSNAIMASENFIIQVFAVSTLTFNGFSGLDTVIFSTSGGTKNVNVGGSGGHFSMDNICLSFT
;
A
#
# COMPACT_ATOMS: atom_id res chain seq x y z
N MET A 1 25.05 -24.89 -26.71
CA MET A 1 25.96 -24.31 -27.72
C MET A 1 25.25 -23.12 -28.36
N GLN A 2 25.94 -21.97 -28.40
CA GLN A 2 25.74 -20.78 -29.24
C GLN A 2 24.47 -19.92 -29.00
N THR A 3 24.58 -18.77 -28.31
CA THR A 3 24.96 -17.39 -28.78
C THR A 3 23.92 -16.80 -29.75
N SER A 4 23.46 -15.54 -29.72
CA SER A 4 23.93 -14.25 -29.17
C SER A 4 22.80 -13.20 -29.30
N VAL A 5 22.55 -12.31 -28.32
CA VAL A 5 22.95 -10.88 -28.21
C VAL A 5 22.24 -9.89 -29.19
N LEU A 6 21.76 -8.77 -28.62
CA LEU A 6 21.42 -7.43 -29.16
C LEU A 6 19.95 -7.23 -29.64
N GLN A 7 19.23 -6.11 -29.43
CA GLN A 7 19.45 -4.81 -28.76
C GLN A 7 18.19 -3.94 -28.99
N GLN A 8 17.94 -2.96 -28.11
CA GLN A 8 17.52 -1.57 -28.41
C GLN A 8 16.30 -1.01 -27.63
N CYS A 9 16.61 -0.11 -26.70
CA CYS A 9 15.76 0.97 -26.19
C CYS A 9 15.22 1.87 -27.32
N TRP A 10 14.01 2.44 -27.15
CA TRP A 10 13.62 3.88 -27.29
C TRP A 10 12.14 4.08 -27.71
N ILE A 11 11.57 5.25 -27.35
CA ILE A 11 10.30 5.91 -27.78
C ILE A 11 9.04 5.58 -26.92
N ASN A 12 8.29 6.53 -26.32
CA ASN A 12 8.44 7.98 -26.12
C ASN A 12 7.50 8.47 -25.00
N GLN A 13 7.99 9.39 -24.17
CA GLN A 13 7.19 10.44 -23.55
C GLN A 13 6.85 11.49 -24.62
N GLN A 14 5.57 11.82 -24.81
CA GLN A 14 5.12 13.07 -25.41
C GLN A 14 3.69 13.33 -24.92
N GLN A 15 3.50 14.26 -24.00
CA GLN A 15 2.33 15.16 -23.92
C GLN A 15 2.47 16.09 -22.70
N ARG A 16 3.22 17.19 -22.88
CA ARG A 16 2.95 18.45 -22.17
C ARG A 16 3.23 19.64 -23.07
N LEU A 17 2.13 20.26 -23.48
CA LEU A 17 1.86 21.70 -23.49
C LEU A 17 2.84 22.63 -24.23
N SER A 18 2.40 23.08 -25.40
CA SER A 18 2.72 24.41 -25.94
C SER A 18 2.26 25.51 -24.96
N PRO A 19 3.03 26.58 -24.83
CA PRO A 19 2.53 27.84 -25.36
C PRO A 19 3.59 28.61 -26.16
N THR A 20 3.14 29.15 -27.28
CA THR A 20 3.88 30.09 -28.13
C THR A 20 4.00 31.43 -27.39
N ILE A 21 5.22 31.82 -27.03
CA ILE A 21 5.57 33.21 -26.72
C ILE A 21 6.71 33.59 -27.66
N SER A 22 6.39 34.50 -28.59
CA SER A 22 7.33 35.16 -29.48
C SER A 22 8.04 36.27 -28.71
N LEU A 23 9.35 36.14 -28.50
CA LEU A 23 10.21 37.22 -28.05
C LEU A 23 11.29 37.45 -29.10
N ASP A 24 11.14 38.58 -29.76
CA ASP A 24 12.11 39.23 -30.63
C ASP A 24 13.23 39.80 -29.75
N CYS A 25 14.48 39.43 -30.03
CA CYS A 25 15.65 40.07 -29.43
C CYS A 25 16.65 40.41 -30.52
N THR A 26 16.66 41.70 -30.83
CA THR A 26 17.59 42.37 -31.70
C THR A 26 18.99 42.42 -31.07
N ARG A 27 19.95 42.21 -31.95
CA ARG A 27 21.41 42.27 -31.86
C ARG A 27 21.94 43.58 -31.25
N GLN A 28 22.87 43.49 -30.30
CA GLN A 28 23.81 44.58 -30.02
C GLN A 28 25.20 44.03 -29.64
N SER A 29 26.20 44.56 -30.33
CA SER A 29 27.63 44.28 -30.23
C SER A 29 28.26 44.97 -29.02
N ASP A 30 29.36 44.39 -28.51
CA ASP A 30 30.69 45.03 -28.33
C ASP A 30 31.58 44.10 -27.46
N VAL A 31 32.65 43.53 -28.01
CA VAL A 31 34.07 43.92 -27.83
C VAL A 31 34.55 43.98 -26.36
N ASN A 32 35.26 42.95 -25.89
CA ASN A 32 36.68 43.08 -25.53
C ASN A 32 37.31 41.75 -25.07
N SER A 33 38.46 41.47 -25.68
CA SER A 33 39.42 40.43 -25.36
C SER A 33 40.27 40.79 -24.15
N SER A 34 40.54 39.83 -23.26
CA SER A 34 41.87 39.67 -22.68
C SER A 34 42.05 38.28 -22.07
N GLU A 35 43.06 37.59 -22.57
CA GLU A 35 43.63 36.35 -22.04
C GLU A 35 44.28 36.61 -20.67
N SER A 36 44.15 35.68 -19.72
CA SER A 36 45.29 35.37 -18.83
C SER A 36 45.22 33.99 -18.18
N LEU A 37 46.33 33.27 -18.37
CA LEU A 37 47.03 32.33 -17.49
C LEU A 37 46.31 31.08 -16.94
N PHE A 38 46.63 29.96 -17.59
CA PHE A 38 46.73 28.62 -17.00
C PHE A 38 47.76 28.60 -15.85
N ARG A 39 47.35 28.13 -14.67
CA ARG A 39 48.27 27.68 -13.61
C ARG A 39 47.75 26.38 -13.00
N THR A 40 48.29 25.25 -13.43
CA THR A 40 48.08 23.94 -12.82
C THR A 40 48.82 23.85 -11.49
N LYS A 41 48.10 23.62 -10.39
CA LYS A 41 48.69 23.18 -9.12
C LYS A 41 48.15 21.79 -8.76
N SER A 42 49.11 20.88 -8.61
CA SER A 42 48.96 19.53 -8.07
C SER A 42 49.04 19.60 -6.54
N SER A 43 48.08 18.98 -5.84
CA SER A 43 48.15 18.62 -4.41
C SER A 43 47.23 17.41 -4.20
N SER A 44 47.78 16.21 -4.01
CA SER A 44 48.12 15.61 -2.70
C SER A 44 46.88 15.23 -1.88
N SER A 45 46.53 13.95 -1.96
CA SER A 45 45.39 13.27 -1.32
C SER A 45 45.56 13.13 0.20
N THR A 46 45.17 14.13 1.00
CA THR A 46 44.88 13.93 2.44
C THR A 46 43.96 14.97 3.11
N ASP A 47 43.33 15.90 2.38
CA ASP A 47 42.55 17.02 2.98
C ASP A 47 41.01 17.00 2.73
N THR A 48 40.40 15.83 2.50
CA THR A 48 39.00 15.73 2.02
C THR A 48 37.90 15.82 3.11
N ILE A 49 38.14 16.41 4.29
CA ILE A 49 37.08 16.54 5.34
C ILE A 49 36.90 17.98 5.89
N LYS A 50 37.57 19.00 5.32
CA LYS A 50 37.39 20.40 5.79
C LYS A 50 36.81 21.39 4.78
N GLU A 51 36.35 20.95 3.62
CA GLU A 51 36.00 21.88 2.54
C GLU A 51 34.64 21.59 1.88
N PHE A 52 33.58 21.49 2.69
CA PHE A 52 32.19 21.42 2.19
C PHE A 52 31.29 22.59 2.63
N CYS A 53 31.86 23.68 3.16
CA CYS A 53 31.07 24.85 3.60
C CYS A 53 31.56 26.21 3.08
N ALA A 54 32.47 26.27 2.11
CA ALA A 54 32.96 27.56 1.62
C ALA A 54 33.26 27.55 0.12
N LYS A 55 32.20 27.54 -0.70
CA LYS A 55 32.21 28.16 -2.05
C LYS A 55 30.82 28.07 -2.68
N GLU A 56 30.05 29.15 -2.58
CA GLU A 56 28.89 29.40 -3.43
C GLU A 56 28.64 30.92 -3.42
N ASP A 57 29.54 31.68 -4.06
CA ASP A 57 29.33 33.10 -4.34
C ASP A 57 28.99 33.26 -5.82
N ASN A 58 27.95 34.05 -6.07
CA ASN A 58 27.38 34.49 -7.35
C ASN A 58 26.58 33.44 -8.13
N GLU A 59 25.27 33.38 -7.86
CA GLU A 59 24.21 33.77 -8.81
C GLU A 59 22.83 33.64 -8.09
N ASP A 60 22.00 34.66 -8.28
CA ASP A 60 20.57 34.79 -7.95
C ASP A 60 20.09 34.76 -6.47
N HIS A 61 19.78 35.94 -5.94
CA HIS A 61 19.71 36.23 -4.50
C HIS A 61 18.31 36.54 -3.92
N SER A 62 17.20 36.19 -4.59
CA SER A 62 15.85 36.51 -4.06
C SER A 62 15.05 35.33 -3.47
N LEU A 63 15.25 34.09 -3.92
CA LEU A 63 14.46 32.93 -3.47
C LEU A 63 15.16 32.03 -2.44
N LYS A 64 16.51 31.98 -2.42
CA LYS A 64 17.28 31.16 -1.46
C LYS A 64 17.24 31.73 -0.02
N LYS A 65 16.98 33.03 0.15
CA LYS A 65 17.01 33.72 1.45
C LYS A 65 15.80 33.42 2.37
N ARG A 66 14.72 32.84 1.85
CA ARG A 66 13.55 32.44 2.67
C ARG A 66 13.54 30.98 3.10
N LEU A 67 14.35 30.11 2.48
CA LEU A 67 14.40 28.69 2.85
C LEU A 67 15.54 28.32 3.82
N LEU A 68 16.59 29.14 3.91
CA LEU A 68 17.77 28.84 4.75
C LEU A 68 17.86 29.68 6.04
N GLY A 69 16.88 30.55 6.32
CA GLY A 69 16.89 31.45 7.48
C GLY A 69 16.54 30.82 8.84
N HIS A 70 16.25 29.52 8.91
CA HIS A 70 15.72 28.90 10.14
C HIS A 70 16.46 27.66 10.66
N LEU A 71 17.59 27.29 10.07
CA LEU A 71 18.42 26.21 10.60
C LEU A 71 19.58 26.79 11.40
N ASN A 72 19.30 27.07 12.67
CA ASN A 72 20.28 27.39 13.68
C ASN A 72 21.41 26.34 13.67
N ALA A 73 22.67 26.77 13.68
CA ALA A 73 23.86 25.90 13.56
C ALA A 73 23.91 24.74 14.58
N LYS A 74 23.14 24.84 15.67
CA LYS A 74 22.95 23.76 16.65
C LYS A 74 22.20 22.54 16.08
N ASN A 75 21.32 22.73 15.10
CA ASN A 75 20.50 21.65 14.53
C ASN A 75 21.23 20.84 13.45
N CYS A 76 22.29 21.39 12.85
CA CYS A 76 23.11 20.67 11.86
C CYS A 76 23.83 19.46 12.48
N LYS A 77 24.34 19.61 13.72
CA LYS A 77 24.97 18.50 14.46
C LYS A 77 23.99 17.39 14.82
N VAL A 78 22.76 17.77 15.20
CA VAL A 78 21.71 16.79 15.54
C VAL A 78 21.31 16.00 14.29
N PHE A 79 21.16 16.66 13.15
CA PHE A 79 20.80 15.98 11.90
C PHE A 79 21.88 14.99 11.42
N LEU A 80 23.16 15.38 11.54
CA LEU A 80 24.28 14.50 11.19
C LEU A 80 24.34 13.26 12.09
N ILE A 81 24.13 13.43 13.41
CA ILE A 81 24.11 12.32 14.37
C ILE A 81 22.94 11.37 14.07
N THR A 82 21.75 11.89 13.80
CA THR A 82 20.57 11.07 13.46
C THR A 82 20.79 10.28 12.16
N ALA A 83 21.41 10.88 11.15
CA ALA A 83 21.73 10.20 9.89
C ALA A 83 22.74 9.06 10.08
N ILE A 84 23.77 9.26 10.91
CA ILE A 84 24.78 8.23 11.22
C ILE A 84 24.14 7.06 12.00
N ILE A 85 23.31 7.35 13.00
CA ILE A 85 22.60 6.30 13.77
C ILE A 85 21.68 5.49 12.84
N GLY A 86 20.95 6.15 11.93
CA GLY A 86 20.10 5.48 10.94
C GLY A 86 20.87 4.52 10.03
N ALA A 87 22.04 4.94 9.55
CA ALA A 87 22.90 4.10 8.71
C ALA A 87 23.43 2.86 9.47
N ILE A 88 23.83 3.02 10.73
CA ILE A 88 24.31 1.91 11.58
C ILE A 88 23.19 0.90 11.84
N LEU A 89 21.99 1.36 12.22
CA LEU A 89 20.86 0.47 12.49
C LEU A 89 20.42 -0.30 11.24
N SER A 90 20.43 0.35 10.07
CA SER A 90 20.14 -0.30 8.79
C SER A 90 21.16 -1.41 8.47
N GLY A 91 22.45 -1.16 8.69
CA GLY A 91 23.50 -2.17 8.52
C GLY A 91 23.35 -3.38 9.45
N ILE A 92 22.99 -3.16 10.71
CA ILE A 92 22.75 -4.23 11.68
C ILE A 92 21.55 -5.09 11.26
N ALA A 93 20.44 -4.45 10.85
CA ALA A 93 19.25 -5.16 10.40
C ALA A 93 19.54 -6.05 9.17
N LEU A 94 20.30 -5.54 8.20
CA LEU A 94 20.69 -6.31 7.02
C LEU A 94 21.58 -7.52 7.38
N SER A 95 22.50 -7.35 8.34
CA SER A 95 23.36 -8.45 8.83
C SER A 95 22.57 -9.58 9.51
N ILE A 96 21.54 -9.22 10.30
CA ILE A 96 20.65 -10.20 10.96
C ILE A 96 19.87 -11.01 9.92
N VAL A 97 19.28 -10.34 8.92
CA VAL A 97 18.54 -11.00 7.83
C VAL A 97 19.45 -11.95 7.05
N LEU A 98 20.68 -11.54 6.74
CA LEU A 98 21.65 -12.38 6.05
C LEU A 98 22.01 -13.63 6.87
N THR A 99 22.11 -13.49 8.19
CA THR A 99 22.42 -14.61 9.09
C THR A 99 21.29 -15.64 9.11
N PHE A 100 20.03 -15.21 9.23
CA PHE A 100 18.87 -16.12 9.15
C PHE A 100 18.75 -16.80 7.79
N TYR A 101 19.02 -16.07 6.71
CA TYR A 101 18.98 -16.63 5.35
C TYR A 101 20.03 -17.74 5.14
N VAL A 102 21.22 -17.62 5.74
CA VAL A 102 22.27 -18.65 5.65
C VAL A 102 21.92 -19.88 6.49
N VAL A 103 21.31 -19.70 7.67
CA VAL A 103 20.90 -20.83 8.53
C VAL A 103 19.81 -21.67 7.86
N ASP A 104 18.82 -21.03 7.24
CA ASP A 104 17.70 -21.74 6.58
C ASP A 104 18.21 -22.62 5.42
N ARG A 105 19.23 -22.17 4.68
CA ARG A 105 19.83 -22.94 3.58
C ARG A 105 20.70 -24.12 4.01
N SER A 106 21.08 -24.21 5.29
CA SER A 106 21.95 -25.27 5.82
C SER A 106 21.21 -26.48 6.37
N SER A 107 19.88 -26.42 6.50
CA SER A 107 19.05 -27.53 6.97
C SER A 107 18.62 -28.45 5.84
N GLY A 108 19.61 -29.03 5.15
CA GLY A 108 19.42 -30.12 4.20
C GLY A 108 18.91 -31.39 4.89
N THR A 109 17.66 -31.76 4.55
CA THR A 109 17.15 -33.13 4.38
C THR A 109 17.62 -34.18 5.40
N THR A 110 16.88 -34.30 6.50
CA THR A 110 16.71 -35.61 7.16
C THR A 110 15.27 -36.07 6.96
N SER A 111 15.13 -37.19 6.23
CA SER A 111 13.84 -37.86 6.01
C SER A 111 13.20 -38.23 7.35
N PRO A 112 11.89 -37.98 7.54
CA PRO A 112 11.20 -38.45 8.73
C PRO A 112 10.98 -39.96 8.62
N THR A 113 11.72 -40.73 9.43
CA THR A 113 11.44 -42.14 9.70
C THR A 113 10.13 -42.26 10.45
N SER A 114 9.11 -42.77 9.77
CA SER A 114 7.79 -43.06 10.31
C SER A 114 7.91 -44.14 11.40
N SER A 115 7.79 -43.73 12.67
CA SER A 115 7.62 -44.64 13.80
C SER A 115 6.13 -44.76 14.09
N SER A 116 5.59 -45.94 13.82
CA SER A 116 4.22 -46.32 14.14
C SER A 116 4.10 -46.58 15.64
N THR A 117 3.41 -45.68 16.35
CA THR A 117 3.06 -45.87 17.77
C THR A 117 1.67 -46.48 17.85
N THR A 118 1.61 -47.77 18.14
CA THR A 118 0.39 -48.50 18.49
C THR A 118 -0.13 -47.99 19.84
N ILE A 119 -1.26 -47.28 19.84
CA ILE A 119 -1.99 -46.92 21.06
C ILE A 119 -3.03 -48.00 21.34
N THR A 120 -2.73 -48.83 22.34
CA THR A 120 -3.67 -49.77 22.96
C THR A 120 -4.75 -48.98 23.69
N SER A 121 -5.98 -49.04 23.20
CA SER A 121 -7.17 -48.50 23.86
C SER A 121 -7.85 -49.61 24.66
N THR A 122 -7.77 -49.50 25.99
CA THR A 122 -8.56 -50.29 26.94
C THR A 122 -10.01 -49.80 26.95
N SER A 123 -10.91 -50.67 26.51
CA SER A 123 -12.36 -50.54 26.59
C SER A 123 -12.85 -50.88 27.99
N SER A 124 -13.61 -49.97 28.61
CA SER A 124 -14.46 -50.27 29.76
C SER A 124 -15.88 -50.59 29.30
N THR A 125 -16.35 -51.72 29.82
CA THR A 125 -17.60 -52.41 29.58
C THR A 125 -18.79 -51.67 30.22
N SER A 126 -19.88 -51.50 29.46
CA SER A 126 -21.22 -51.36 30.03
C SER A 126 -22.27 -51.99 29.11
N THR A 127 -22.72 -53.17 29.52
CA THR A 127 -23.92 -53.94 29.19
C THR A 127 -25.17 -53.05 29.34
N SER A 128 -26.20 -53.05 28.48
CA SER A 128 -27.25 -54.09 28.38
C SER A 128 -28.29 -53.77 27.28
N SER A 129 -28.77 -54.82 26.58
CA SER A 129 -30.13 -55.09 26.04
C SER A 129 -30.88 -54.00 25.24
N SER A 130 -31.49 -54.23 24.07
CA SER A 130 -31.98 -55.46 23.42
C SER A 130 -32.49 -55.18 21.99
N THR A 131 -32.69 -56.27 21.23
CA THR A 131 -33.68 -56.50 20.15
C THR A 131 -33.43 -55.98 18.71
N SER A 132 -32.77 -56.85 17.94
CA SER A 132 -33.19 -57.41 16.62
C SER A 132 -33.81 -56.51 15.55
N SER A 133 -33.17 -56.39 14.40
CA SER A 133 -33.59 -57.05 13.14
C SER A 133 -32.57 -56.84 12.02
N SER A 134 -32.50 -57.86 11.17
CA SER A 134 -31.53 -58.16 10.12
C SER A 134 -31.64 -57.31 8.86
N SER A 135 -30.50 -56.91 8.30
CA SER A 135 -30.29 -56.90 6.85
C SER A 135 -28.80 -56.98 6.51
N THR A 136 -28.46 -58.05 5.80
CA THR A 136 -27.14 -58.30 5.22
C THR A 136 -26.95 -57.38 4.02
N SER A 137 -25.90 -56.57 4.03
CA SER A 137 -25.45 -55.82 2.85
C SER A 137 -23.93 -55.79 2.84
N THR A 138 -23.36 -56.53 1.90
CA THR A 138 -21.93 -56.59 1.60
C THR A 138 -21.49 -55.25 1.01
N SER A 139 -20.74 -54.46 1.78
CA SER A 139 -20.17 -53.19 1.31
C SER A 139 -18.69 -53.38 0.99
N THR A 140 -18.38 -53.41 -0.30
CA THR A 140 -17.04 -53.39 -0.86
C THR A 140 -16.42 -52.01 -0.62
N SER A 141 -15.37 -51.94 0.20
CA SER A 141 -14.62 -50.70 0.46
C SER A 141 -13.60 -50.44 -0.65
N THR A 142 -13.96 -49.61 -1.63
CA THR A 142 -13.02 -49.01 -2.59
C THR A 142 -12.35 -47.79 -1.96
N THR A 143 -11.06 -47.93 -1.65
CA THR A 143 -10.20 -46.87 -1.14
C THR A 143 -9.86 -45.89 -2.27
N SER A 144 -10.65 -44.82 -2.41
CA SER A 144 -10.37 -43.73 -3.33
C SER A 144 -9.38 -42.76 -2.69
N SER A 145 -8.10 -42.89 -3.04
CA SER A 145 -7.06 -41.91 -2.72
C SER A 145 -7.31 -40.62 -3.53
N SER A 146 -8.03 -39.67 -2.96
CA SER A 146 -8.19 -38.32 -3.52
C SER A 146 -6.93 -37.49 -3.28
N THR A 147 -6.09 -37.41 -4.30
CA THR A 147 -4.95 -36.49 -4.34
C THR A 147 -5.47 -35.06 -4.39
N SER A 148 -5.53 -34.40 -3.23
CA SER A 148 -5.87 -32.98 -3.11
C SER A 148 -4.76 -32.13 -3.72
N SER A 149 -4.96 -31.73 -4.98
CA SER A 149 -4.12 -30.75 -5.68
C SER A 149 -4.46 -29.34 -5.17
N THR A 150 -3.65 -28.84 -4.24
CA THR A 150 -3.66 -27.43 -3.83
C THR A 150 -3.05 -26.59 -4.94
N THR A 151 -3.86 -26.21 -5.92
CA THR A 151 -3.51 -25.12 -6.83
C THR A 151 -3.61 -23.81 -6.06
N SER A 152 -2.46 -23.29 -5.61
CA SER A 152 -2.34 -21.92 -5.13
C SER A 152 -2.73 -20.99 -6.28
N ALA A 153 -3.94 -20.43 -6.22
CA ALA A 153 -4.39 -19.43 -7.16
C ALA A 153 -3.53 -18.17 -6.95
N THR A 154 -2.70 -17.86 -7.94
CA THR A 154 -1.99 -16.58 -7.99
C THR A 154 -3.04 -15.50 -8.27
N THR A 155 -3.51 -14.83 -7.21
CA THR A 155 -4.38 -13.67 -7.34
C THR A 155 -3.56 -12.52 -7.92
N THR A 156 -3.63 -12.36 -9.25
CA THR A 156 -3.07 -11.18 -9.92
C THR A 156 -3.73 -9.94 -9.33
N LEU A 157 -2.93 -9.07 -8.71
CA LEU A 157 -3.40 -7.79 -8.18
C LEU A 157 -4.08 -7.02 -9.33
N LYS A 158 -5.41 -6.88 -9.27
CA LYS A 158 -6.16 -6.10 -10.25
C LYS A 158 -5.96 -4.61 -9.96
N ILE A 159 -4.90 -4.06 -10.54
CA ILE A 159 -4.77 -2.63 -10.79
C ILE A 159 -5.87 -2.26 -11.79
N CYS A 160 -6.48 -1.07 -11.68
CA CYS A 160 -7.51 -0.66 -12.63
C CYS A 160 -7.06 -0.87 -14.06
N ASN A 161 -7.84 -1.67 -14.80
CA ASN A 161 -7.55 -1.93 -16.19
C ASN A 161 -7.89 -0.68 -17.03
N ASN A 162 -7.40 -0.66 -18.26
CA ASN A 162 -7.78 0.38 -19.21
C ASN A 162 -9.28 0.29 -19.49
N GLY A 163 -10.04 1.32 -19.13
CA GLY A 163 -11.50 1.37 -19.21
C GLY A 163 -12.23 1.25 -17.85
N ASP A 164 -11.53 0.81 -16.80
CA ASP A 164 -12.05 0.90 -15.43
C ASP A 164 -11.98 2.36 -14.94
N THR A 165 -12.87 2.74 -14.04
CA THR A 165 -12.86 4.02 -13.34
C THR A 165 -12.04 3.89 -12.07
N ALA A 166 -10.99 4.70 -11.96
CA ALA A 166 -10.24 4.91 -10.73
C ALA A 166 -10.77 6.16 -10.01
N ILE A 167 -11.22 6.01 -8.77
CA ILE A 167 -11.65 7.11 -7.91
C ILE A 167 -10.54 7.36 -6.89
N THR A 168 -10.00 8.57 -6.94
CA THR A 168 -9.15 9.15 -5.90
C THR A 168 -9.92 10.29 -5.23
N PHE A 169 -9.31 11.03 -4.30
CA PHE A 169 -9.94 12.19 -3.65
C PHE A 169 -9.07 13.46 -3.76
N ASP A 170 -8.08 13.41 -4.66
CA ASP A 170 -7.01 14.40 -4.78
C ASP A 170 -7.45 15.74 -5.36
N ASP A 171 -8.61 15.80 -5.99
CA ASP A 171 -9.23 17.01 -6.54
C ASP A 171 -10.17 17.72 -5.55
N LEU A 172 -10.59 17.06 -4.46
CA LEU A 172 -11.53 17.61 -3.48
C LEU A 172 -10.85 18.46 -2.39
N SER A 173 -11.55 19.41 -1.77
CA SER A 173 -11.02 20.10 -0.60
C SER A 173 -10.82 19.15 0.59
N ALA A 174 -9.88 19.44 1.49
CA ALA A 174 -9.68 18.66 2.71
C ALA A 174 -10.70 19.01 3.80
N SER A 175 -10.97 18.07 4.70
CA SER A 175 -11.86 18.24 5.86
C SER A 175 -13.29 18.63 5.50
N VAL A 176 -13.78 18.19 4.35
CA VAL A 176 -15.16 18.36 3.90
C VAL A 176 -15.80 17.01 3.66
N ALA A 177 -17.13 16.93 3.76
CA ALA A 177 -17.86 15.75 3.31
C ALA A 177 -17.61 15.52 1.81
N VAL A 178 -17.53 14.26 1.39
CA VAL A 178 -17.49 13.92 -0.04
C VAL A 178 -18.81 14.40 -0.67
N PRO A 179 -18.77 15.26 -1.71
CA PRO A 179 -20.00 15.75 -2.32
C PRO A 179 -20.82 14.62 -2.96
N ASN A 180 -22.14 14.70 -2.83
CA ASN A 180 -23.05 13.84 -3.61
C ASN A 180 -22.85 14.07 -5.10
N GLY A 181 -22.93 13.00 -5.88
CA GLY A 181 -22.57 12.97 -7.30
C GLY A 181 -21.08 12.86 -7.60
N TYR A 182 -20.19 12.94 -6.60
CA TYR A 182 -18.75 12.78 -6.83
C TYR A 182 -18.45 11.39 -7.42
N ASN A 183 -17.84 11.38 -8.60
CA ASN A 183 -17.60 10.17 -9.40
C ASN A 183 -18.87 9.32 -9.66
N LYS A 184 -20.04 9.97 -9.78
CA LYS A 184 -21.36 9.34 -10.00
C LYS A 184 -21.87 8.54 -8.80
N PHE A 185 -21.43 8.86 -7.60
CA PHE A 185 -21.93 8.27 -6.36
C PHE A 185 -22.46 9.34 -5.39
N ASP A 186 -23.54 9.00 -4.70
CA ASP A 186 -23.97 9.65 -3.48
C ASP A 186 -23.23 9.02 -2.29
N TRP A 187 -22.60 9.87 -1.49
CA TRP A 187 -21.72 9.46 -0.41
C TRP A 187 -22.38 9.76 0.93
N THR A 188 -22.49 8.75 1.79
CA THR A 188 -22.96 8.94 3.17
C THR A 188 -21.84 8.62 4.13
N ASN A 189 -21.59 9.52 5.09
CA ASN A 189 -20.50 9.41 6.07
C ASN A 189 -19.10 9.25 5.42
N GLY A 190 -18.86 9.88 4.26
CA GLY A 190 -17.52 10.03 3.70
C GLY A 190 -16.98 11.43 3.98
N MET A 191 -15.80 11.55 4.57
CA MET A 191 -15.09 12.83 4.74
C MET A 191 -13.71 12.77 4.10
N VAL A 192 -13.35 13.81 3.34
CA VAL A 192 -12.05 13.92 2.68
C VAL A 192 -11.00 14.28 3.73
N GLN A 193 -9.92 13.53 3.79
CA GLN A 193 -8.81 13.74 4.70
C GLN A 193 -7.53 13.99 3.91
N ALA A 194 -6.81 15.07 4.25
CA ALA A 194 -5.51 15.37 3.65
C ALA A 194 -4.36 14.68 4.39
N ALA A 195 -3.25 14.54 3.69
CA ALA A 195 -1.94 14.17 4.23
C ALA A 195 -1.32 15.35 4.99
N ASN A 196 -2.06 16.02 5.87
CA ASN A 196 -1.45 16.97 6.78
C ASN A 196 -0.74 16.20 7.90
N ALA A 197 0.55 16.51 8.06
CA ALA A 197 1.43 15.90 9.03
C ALA A 197 0.84 16.05 10.44
N ASN A 198 0.53 14.93 11.10
CA ASN A 198 1.02 14.54 12.43
C ASN A 198 0.08 13.52 13.11
N THR A 199 0.61 12.32 13.36
CA THR A 199 0.17 11.31 14.36
C THR A 199 -1.19 10.61 14.23
N SER A 200 -2.10 11.02 13.35
CA SER A 200 -3.37 10.29 13.17
C SER A 200 -3.24 9.23 12.08
N GLY A 201 -3.55 7.96 12.35
CA GLY A 201 -3.34 6.88 11.37
C GLY A 201 -4.20 6.95 10.11
N TYR A 202 -5.07 7.96 9.93
CA TYR A 202 -5.69 8.24 8.63
C TYR A 202 -4.67 8.47 7.51
N TYR A 203 -3.47 8.98 7.85
CA TYR A 203 -2.41 9.22 6.86
C TYR A 203 -2.02 7.94 6.13
N THR A 204 -2.12 6.78 6.79
CA THR A 204 -1.70 5.49 6.21
C THR A 204 -2.55 5.16 4.99
N GLY A 205 -3.85 5.47 5.01
CA GLY A 205 -4.76 5.18 3.89
C GLY A 205 -4.68 6.15 2.71
N ILE A 206 -3.78 7.15 2.74
CA ILE A 206 -3.57 8.09 1.63
C ILE A 206 -2.52 7.51 0.69
N VAL A 207 -2.96 6.96 -0.44
CA VAL A 207 -2.10 6.23 -1.38
C VAL A 207 -1.81 7.09 -2.61
N SER A 208 -2.85 7.61 -3.26
CA SER A 208 -2.76 8.75 -4.15
C SER A 208 -2.70 10.02 -3.29
N LYS A 209 -1.62 10.78 -3.45
CA LYS A 209 -1.43 12.01 -2.67
C LYS A 209 -2.10 13.18 -3.38
N PRO A 210 -2.70 14.12 -2.64
CA PRO A 210 -2.54 14.30 -1.19
C PRO A 210 -3.72 13.86 -0.30
N LYS A 211 -4.78 13.21 -0.81
CA LYS A 211 -6.02 13.02 -0.02
C LYS A 211 -6.64 11.64 -0.19
N SER A 212 -7.36 11.21 0.84
CA SER A 212 -8.19 9.99 0.87
C SER A 212 -9.58 10.31 1.42
N VAL A 213 -10.48 9.32 1.44
CA VAL A 213 -11.73 9.39 2.20
C VAL A 213 -11.64 8.60 3.50
N MET A 214 -12.25 9.09 4.56
CA MET A 214 -12.39 8.41 5.85
C MET A 214 -13.85 8.30 6.27
N ASN A 215 -14.14 7.38 7.19
CA ASN A 215 -15.43 7.29 7.86
C ASN A 215 -15.41 8.06 9.21
N PRO A 216 -16.03 9.24 9.31
CA PRO A 216 -16.04 10.01 10.54
C PRO A 216 -16.88 9.30 11.62
N ASN A 217 -16.48 9.47 12.87
CA ASN A 217 -17.09 8.85 14.07
C ASN A 217 -17.26 7.31 14.02
N ALA A 218 -16.45 6.61 13.22
CA ALA A 218 -16.59 5.17 12.97
C ALA A 218 -17.97 4.77 12.42
N ASN A 219 -18.72 5.71 11.84
CA ASN A 219 -20.00 5.42 11.21
C ASN A 219 -19.79 4.58 9.94
N PRO A 220 -20.75 3.74 9.55
CA PRO A 220 -20.70 3.07 8.26
C PRO A 220 -20.64 4.09 7.11
N LEU A 221 -19.71 3.88 6.19
CA LEU A 221 -19.57 4.69 4.98
C LEU A 221 -20.32 4.00 3.84
N THR A 222 -21.18 4.74 3.15
CA THR A 222 -21.96 4.23 2.03
C THR A 222 -21.58 4.95 0.75
N MET A 223 -21.41 4.16 -0.31
CA MET A 223 -21.25 4.61 -1.70
C MET A 223 -22.43 4.06 -2.51
N ALA A 224 -23.37 4.93 -2.88
CA ALA A 224 -24.56 4.56 -3.65
C ALA A 224 -24.50 5.20 -5.04
N SER A 225 -24.73 4.41 -6.08
CA SER A 225 -24.71 4.90 -7.47
C SER A 225 -25.82 5.93 -7.69
N VAL A 226 -25.46 7.04 -8.36
CA VAL A 226 -26.47 8.02 -8.78
C VAL A 226 -27.36 7.37 -9.84
N ASN A 227 -28.68 7.56 -9.70
CA ASN A 227 -29.72 7.00 -10.56
C ASN A 227 -29.82 5.46 -10.57
N GLY A 228 -29.21 4.76 -9.61
CA GLY A 228 -29.24 3.29 -9.54
C GLY A 228 -28.47 2.59 -10.65
N SER A 229 -27.45 3.26 -11.21
CA SER A 229 -26.58 2.68 -12.24
C SER A 229 -25.76 1.52 -11.65
N LEU A 230 -25.84 0.35 -12.25
CA LEU A 230 -25.12 -0.81 -11.74
C LEU A 230 -23.62 -0.71 -12.00
N PHE A 231 -22.82 -1.20 -11.05
CA PHE A 231 -21.37 -1.24 -11.17
C PHE A 231 -20.78 -2.53 -10.61
N THR A 232 -19.52 -2.77 -10.95
CA THR A 232 -18.69 -3.82 -10.38
C THR A 232 -17.52 -3.19 -9.62
N LEU A 233 -17.38 -3.52 -8.34
CA LEU A 233 -16.26 -3.09 -7.50
C LEU A 233 -15.12 -4.11 -7.61
N TYR A 234 -13.93 -3.67 -7.96
CA TYR A 234 -12.77 -4.54 -8.15
C TYR A 234 -11.78 -4.49 -7.00
N SER A 235 -11.41 -3.28 -6.55
CA SER A 235 -10.42 -3.12 -5.50
C SER A 235 -10.51 -1.78 -4.79
N ILE A 236 -9.93 -1.72 -3.59
CA ILE A 236 -9.68 -0.48 -2.85
C ILE A 236 -8.31 -0.56 -2.16
N SER A 237 -7.69 0.59 -1.90
CA SER A 237 -6.59 0.69 -0.93
C SER A 237 -7.13 1.24 0.38
N ILE A 238 -6.86 0.58 1.50
CA ILE A 238 -7.47 0.94 2.79
C ILE A 238 -6.50 0.65 3.95
N ALA A 239 -6.60 1.45 5.01
CA ALA A 239 -5.91 1.20 6.28
C ALA A 239 -6.83 1.57 7.45
N ALA A 240 -6.63 0.92 8.60
CA ALA A 240 -7.26 1.37 9.84
C ALA A 240 -6.62 2.69 10.26
N ALA A 241 -7.38 3.55 10.95
CA ALA A 241 -6.83 4.81 11.45
C ALA A 241 -6.22 4.64 12.85
N TRP A 242 -6.87 3.90 13.74
CA TRP A 242 -6.51 3.92 15.16
C TRP A 242 -6.44 2.56 15.86
N TYR A 243 -7.05 1.52 15.28
CA TYR A 243 -7.19 0.21 15.90
C TYR A 243 -6.50 -0.83 15.01
N ASP A 244 -5.61 -1.63 15.60
CA ASP A 244 -5.03 -2.80 14.92
C ASP A 244 -6.03 -3.95 14.91
N ASN A 245 -5.86 -4.84 13.94
CA ASN A 245 -6.75 -5.98 13.70
C ASN A 245 -8.23 -5.57 13.63
N LEU A 246 -8.51 -4.40 13.03
CA LEU A 246 -9.87 -3.88 12.91
C LEU A 246 -10.63 -4.71 11.88
N ASN A 247 -11.79 -5.25 12.24
CA ASN A 247 -12.63 -6.00 11.32
C ASN A 247 -13.42 -5.02 10.44
N LEU A 248 -13.25 -5.14 9.13
CA LEU A 248 -13.97 -4.40 8.11
C LEU A 248 -14.96 -5.34 7.44
N THR A 249 -16.25 -5.02 7.51
CA THR A 249 -17.31 -5.69 6.77
C THR A 249 -17.70 -4.83 5.57
N VAL A 250 -17.64 -5.43 4.38
CA VAL A 250 -18.07 -4.80 3.12
C VAL A 250 -19.28 -5.56 2.59
N ILE A 251 -20.38 -4.85 2.34
CA ILE A 251 -21.62 -5.43 1.83
C ILE A 251 -22.03 -4.70 0.56
N GLY A 252 -22.19 -5.43 -0.54
CA GLY A 252 -22.70 -4.94 -1.81
C GLY A 252 -24.19 -5.27 -1.97
N TYR A 253 -24.97 -4.31 -2.45
CA TYR A 253 -26.41 -4.43 -2.67
C TYR A 253 -26.79 -4.13 -4.12
N ASN A 254 -27.95 -4.66 -4.52
CA ASN A 254 -28.72 -4.25 -5.70
C ASN A 254 -30.19 -4.14 -5.30
N SER A 255 -30.78 -2.97 -5.43
CA SER A 255 -32.18 -2.71 -5.09
C SER A 255 -32.53 -3.16 -3.67
N ASN A 256 -31.61 -2.93 -2.72
CA ASN A 256 -31.66 -3.38 -1.32
C ASN A 256 -31.47 -4.90 -1.07
N ALA A 257 -31.33 -5.73 -2.10
CA ALA A 257 -30.95 -7.13 -1.93
C ALA A 257 -29.42 -7.24 -1.76
N ILE A 258 -28.96 -8.03 -0.79
CA ILE A 258 -27.52 -8.30 -0.60
C ILE A 258 -27.03 -9.20 -1.74
N MET A 259 -26.04 -8.71 -2.48
CA MET A 259 -25.41 -9.44 -3.59
C MET A 259 -24.12 -10.11 -3.17
N ALA A 260 -23.34 -9.44 -2.31
CA ALA A 260 -22.07 -9.94 -1.80
C ALA A 260 -21.78 -9.40 -0.40
N SER A 261 -21.04 -10.16 0.41
CA SER A 261 -20.57 -9.74 1.72
C SER A 261 -19.23 -10.39 2.03
N GLU A 262 -18.24 -9.58 2.37
CA GLU A 262 -16.90 -10.04 2.76
C GLU A 262 -16.43 -9.33 4.03
N ASN A 263 -15.58 -10.01 4.81
CA ASN A 263 -14.94 -9.48 6.01
C ASN A 263 -13.42 -9.50 5.83
N PHE A 264 -12.77 -8.42 6.24
CA PHE A 264 -11.33 -8.24 6.16
C PHE A 264 -10.77 -7.76 7.50
N ILE A 265 -9.49 -8.03 7.73
CA ILE A 265 -8.74 -7.45 8.85
C ILE A 265 -7.81 -6.39 8.30
N ILE A 266 -7.93 -5.16 8.79
CA ILE A 266 -7.10 -4.02 8.39
C ILE A 266 -6.26 -3.49 9.58
N GLN A 267 -5.16 -2.81 9.28
CA GLN A 267 -4.13 -2.40 10.26
C GLN A 267 -3.83 -0.89 10.19
N VAL A 268 -3.31 -0.31 11.28
CA VAL A 268 -3.04 1.14 11.40
C VAL A 268 -1.87 1.61 10.54
N PHE A 269 -0.82 0.80 10.42
CA PHE A 269 0.45 1.17 9.77
C PHE A 269 0.72 0.41 8.47
N ALA A 270 -0.27 -0.31 7.95
CA ALA A 270 -0.15 -1.03 6.69
C ALA A 270 -1.36 -0.78 5.82
N VAL A 271 -1.11 -0.26 4.61
CA VAL A 271 -2.11 -0.22 3.55
C VAL A 271 -2.39 -1.65 3.11
N SER A 272 -3.66 -2.02 3.12
CA SER A 272 -4.16 -3.23 2.51
C SER A 272 -4.81 -2.89 1.17
N THR A 273 -4.38 -3.54 0.10
CA THR A 273 -5.14 -3.53 -1.16
C THR A 273 -6.11 -4.70 -1.12
N LEU A 274 -7.40 -4.40 -0.99
CA LEU A 274 -8.44 -5.41 -0.99
C LEU A 274 -8.94 -5.60 -2.42
N THR A 275 -9.13 -6.85 -2.83
CA THR A 275 -9.69 -7.22 -4.12
C THR A 275 -11.00 -7.96 -3.89
N PHE A 276 -12.03 -7.62 -4.66
CA PHE A 276 -13.38 -8.15 -4.48
C PHE A 276 -13.74 -9.10 -5.62
N ASN A 277 -14.20 -10.30 -5.26
CA ASN A 277 -14.70 -11.29 -6.22
C ASN A 277 -16.22 -11.40 -6.05
N GLY A 278 -16.98 -11.24 -7.13
CA GLY A 278 -18.45 -11.33 -7.08
C GLY A 278 -19.18 -10.05 -6.64
N PHE A 279 -18.45 -8.95 -6.38
CA PHE A 279 -19.02 -7.62 -6.16
C PHE A 279 -19.43 -6.96 -7.49
N SER A 280 -20.33 -7.60 -8.23
CA SER A 280 -20.81 -7.16 -9.55
C SER A 280 -22.32 -6.91 -9.56
N GLY A 281 -22.77 -5.99 -10.42
CA GLY A 281 -24.19 -5.65 -10.55
C GLY A 281 -24.73 -4.95 -9.30
N LEU A 282 -23.89 -4.15 -8.65
CA LEU A 282 -24.21 -3.44 -7.42
C LEU A 282 -24.77 -2.05 -7.73
N ASP A 283 -25.71 -1.56 -6.94
CA ASP A 283 -26.08 -0.14 -6.92
C ASP A 283 -25.55 0.57 -5.67
N THR A 284 -25.17 -0.19 -4.63
CA THR A 284 -24.75 0.35 -3.33
C THR A 284 -23.68 -0.54 -2.71
N VAL A 285 -22.67 0.05 -2.07
CA VAL A 285 -21.72 -0.64 -1.20
C VAL A 285 -21.65 0.08 0.15
N ILE A 286 -21.66 -0.71 1.23
CA ILE A 286 -21.53 -0.23 2.61
C ILE A 286 -20.26 -0.81 3.22
N PHE A 287 -19.46 0.06 3.82
CA PHE A 287 -18.26 -0.27 4.58
C PHE A 287 -18.53 0.00 6.05
N SER A 288 -18.39 -1.01 6.89
CA SER A 288 -18.59 -0.89 8.34
C SER A 288 -17.46 -1.59 9.09
N THR A 289 -17.20 -1.15 10.31
CA THR A 289 -16.07 -1.65 11.10
C THR A 289 -16.51 -2.08 12.48
N SER A 290 -15.78 -3.04 13.05
CA SER A 290 -16.02 -3.55 14.41
C SER A 290 -14.75 -4.14 15.02
N GLY A 291 -14.74 -4.30 16.34
CA GLY A 291 -13.63 -4.95 17.05
C GLY A 291 -12.31 -4.16 16.96
N GLY A 292 -11.20 -4.90 16.84
CA GLY A 292 -9.84 -4.37 16.87
C GLY A 292 -9.36 -3.99 18.27
N THR A 293 -8.08 -3.61 18.36
CA THR A 293 -7.44 -3.13 19.60
C THR A 293 -6.82 -1.77 19.36
N LYS A 294 -7.05 -0.81 20.26
CA LYS A 294 -6.48 0.53 20.16
C LYS A 294 -4.95 0.46 20.06
N ASN A 295 -4.40 0.98 18.96
CA ASN A 295 -2.96 1.10 18.78
C ASN A 295 -2.42 2.27 19.63
N VAL A 296 -1.47 1.98 20.51
CA VAL A 296 -0.91 2.93 21.50
C VAL A 296 -0.05 4.03 20.87
N ASN A 297 0.39 3.86 19.62
CA ASN A 297 1.34 4.75 18.96
C ASN A 297 0.67 5.82 18.07
N VAL A 298 -0.66 5.82 17.97
CA VAL A 298 -1.42 6.83 17.22
C VAL A 298 -2.44 7.54 18.10
N GLY A 299 -2.56 8.86 17.95
CA GLY A 299 -3.59 9.64 18.64
C GLY A 299 -4.97 9.41 18.03
N GLY A 300 -6.02 9.33 18.85
CA GLY A 300 -7.42 9.12 18.43
C GLY A 300 -8.04 7.81 18.94
N SER A 301 -9.31 7.54 18.63
CA SER A 301 -10.00 6.33 19.12
C SER A 301 -11.24 5.97 18.29
N GLY A 302 -11.53 4.67 18.16
CA GLY A 302 -12.70 4.14 17.47
C GLY A 302 -12.31 3.32 16.23
N GLY A 303 -13.29 2.61 15.67
CA GLY A 303 -13.14 1.77 14.47
C GLY A 303 -13.09 2.58 13.18
N HIS A 304 -12.15 3.52 13.07
CA HIS A 304 -12.02 4.37 11.89
C HIS A 304 -11.08 3.74 10.86
N PHE A 305 -11.32 4.06 9.59
CA PHE A 305 -10.46 3.71 8.46
C PHE A 305 -10.29 4.89 7.50
N SER A 306 -9.30 4.77 6.62
CA SER A 306 -9.00 5.67 5.52
C SER A 306 -8.83 4.84 4.26
N MET A 307 -9.50 5.20 3.17
CA MET A 307 -9.45 4.48 1.89
C MET A 307 -9.28 5.40 0.69
N ASP A 308 -8.67 4.86 -0.34
CA ASP A 308 -8.27 5.58 -1.55
C ASP A 308 -8.10 4.61 -2.73
N ASN A 309 -7.90 5.13 -3.94
CA ASN A 309 -7.69 4.35 -5.17
C ASN A 309 -8.76 3.26 -5.36
N ILE A 310 -10.03 3.66 -5.33
CA ILE A 310 -11.15 2.74 -5.56
C ILE A 310 -11.21 2.42 -7.05
N CYS A 311 -11.30 1.13 -7.36
CA CYS A 311 -11.34 0.65 -8.73
C CYS A 311 -12.67 -0.03 -9.05
N LEU A 312 -13.36 0.43 -10.09
CA LEU A 312 -14.66 -0.10 -10.48
C LEU A 312 -14.97 0.08 -11.97
N SER A 313 -16.02 -0.56 -12.47
CA SER A 313 -16.60 -0.26 -13.78
C SER A 313 -18.12 -0.20 -13.69
N PHE A 314 -18.74 0.73 -14.40
CA PHE A 314 -20.19 0.71 -14.61
C PHE A 314 -20.55 -0.33 -15.67
N THR A 315 -21.69 -0.98 -15.50
CA THR A 315 -22.24 -2.00 -16.42
C THR A 315 -23.48 -1.49 -17.12
#